data_AF-A0A1H6A4G3-F1
#
_entry.id   AF-A0A1H6A4G3-F1
#
_cell.length_a   1.000
_cell.length_b   1.000
_cell.length_c   1.000
_cell.angle_alpha   90.00
_cell.angle_beta   90.00
_cell.angle_gamma   90.00
#
_symmetry.space_group_name_H-M   'P 1'
#
loop_
_entity.id
_entity.type
_entity.pdbx_description
1 polymer ?
#
loop_
_entity_poly.entity_id
_entity_poly.type
_entity_poly.pdbx_seq_one_letter_code
_entity_poly.pdbx_strand_id
1 'polypeptide(L)'
;MKQFYKIASCLLIVIALAVSCSPLINANTTDFTTGKVQEILFGKDGYTAKLAATNNSIYLVTISRANLLDPTQYKEISTGETIQVKGDVFKVAGVNHMTVRVLK
;
A
#
# COMPACT_ATOMS: atom_id res chain seq x y z
N MET A 1 8.04 -31.83 49.13
CA MET A 1 7.25 -31.58 47.91
C MET A 1 7.47 -30.14 47.43
N LYS A 2 8.65 -29.83 46.89
CA LYS A 2 9.03 -28.49 46.41
C LYS A 2 9.94 -28.61 45.19
N GLN A 3 9.54 -29.35 44.15
CA GLN A 3 10.43 -29.52 42.98
C GLN A 3 9.70 -29.92 41.69
N PHE A 4 8.46 -29.46 41.45
CA PHE A 4 7.75 -29.80 40.20
C PHE A 4 7.19 -28.58 39.43
N TYR A 5 7.27 -27.37 39.98
CA TYR A 5 6.69 -26.16 39.36
C TYR A 5 7.65 -25.35 38.47
N LYS A 6 8.92 -25.75 38.32
CA LYS A 6 9.92 -24.98 37.55
C LYS A 6 10.10 -25.40 36.08
N ILE A 7 9.40 -26.43 35.62
CA ILE A 7 9.49 -26.91 34.21
C ILE A 7 8.26 -26.55 33.36
N ALA A 8 7.25 -25.90 33.95
CA ALA A 8 6.12 -25.35 33.19
C ALA A 8 6.39 -23.94 32.64
N SER A 9 7.62 -23.41 32.78
CA SER A 9 7.99 -22.05 32.35
C SER A 9 8.65 -21.99 30.97
N CYS A 10 8.82 -23.12 30.28
CA CYS A 10 9.54 -23.15 29.00
C CYS A 10 8.72 -23.67 27.81
N LEU A 11 7.46 -24.08 28.02
CA LEU A 11 6.61 -24.65 26.96
C LEU A 11 5.61 -23.65 26.35
N LEU A 12 5.65 -22.37 26.73
CA LEU A 12 4.67 -21.37 26.28
C LEU A 12 5.26 -20.27 25.36
N ILE A 13 6.55 -20.34 25.02
CA ILE A 13 7.24 -19.25 24.27
C ILE A 13 7.49 -19.58 22.79
N VAL A 14 7.26 -20.81 22.33
CA VAL A 14 7.68 -21.23 20.97
C VAL A 14 6.55 -21.20 19.92
N ILE A 15 5.31 -20.84 20.27
CA ILE A 15 4.17 -20.82 19.32
C ILE A 15 3.75 -19.40 18.87
N ALA A 16 4.57 -18.36 19.12
CA ALA A 16 4.25 -16.98 18.72
C ALA A 16 4.97 -16.47 17.45
N LEU A 17 5.85 -17.27 16.82
CA LEU A 17 6.69 -16.79 15.71
C LEU A 17 6.27 -17.28 14.32
N ALA A 18 5.16 -18.00 14.19
CA ALA A 18 4.79 -18.69 12.96
C ALA A 18 3.50 -18.20 12.31
N VAL A 19 3.03 -16.96 12.54
CA VAL A 19 1.90 -16.41 11.75
C VAL A 19 2.01 -14.89 11.57
N SER A 20 3.03 -14.43 10.86
CA SER A 20 2.95 -13.14 10.16
C SER A 20 3.25 -13.29 8.67
N CYS A 21 2.94 -14.45 8.09
CA CYS A 21 2.68 -14.53 6.67
C CYS A 21 1.31 -13.88 6.42
N SER A 22 1.29 -12.55 6.27
CA SER A 22 0.13 -11.90 5.65
C SER A 22 -0.04 -12.51 4.27
N PRO A 23 -1.25 -12.93 3.87
CA PRO A 23 -1.46 -13.36 2.50
C PRO A 23 -1.02 -12.23 1.57
N LEU A 24 -0.20 -12.58 0.57
CA LEU A 24 0.08 -11.71 -0.56
C LEU A 24 -1.26 -11.46 -1.26
N ILE A 25 -1.92 -10.36 -0.90
CA ILE A 25 -3.09 -9.90 -1.65
C ILE A 25 -2.54 -9.50 -3.01
N ASN A 26 -2.66 -10.43 -3.96
CA ASN A 26 -2.50 -10.23 -5.38
C ASN A 26 -3.55 -9.21 -5.82
N ALA A 27 -3.23 -7.93 -5.65
CA ALA A 27 -4.19 -6.86 -5.78
C ALA A 27 -4.27 -6.38 -7.23
N ASN A 28 -5.00 -7.13 -8.03
CA ASN A 28 -5.85 -6.53 -9.04
C ASN A 28 -7.07 -5.97 -8.31
N THR A 29 -6.94 -4.77 -7.72
CA THR A 29 -8.10 -4.08 -7.15
C THR A 29 -9.00 -3.67 -8.32
N THR A 30 -10.19 -4.25 -8.42
CA THR A 30 -11.17 -3.92 -9.47
C THR A 30 -11.73 -2.51 -9.32
N ASP A 31 -11.62 -1.94 -8.13
CA ASP A 31 -12.30 -0.71 -7.73
C ASP A 31 -11.34 0.49 -7.68
N PHE A 32 -11.91 1.69 -7.79
CA PHE A 32 -11.14 2.92 -7.65
C PHE A 32 -10.82 3.21 -6.18
N THR A 33 -9.59 3.65 -5.93
CA THR A 33 -9.17 4.22 -4.66
C THR A 33 -9.27 5.74 -4.77
N THR A 34 -10.16 6.32 -3.96
CA THR A 34 -10.30 7.77 -3.81
C THR A 34 -9.45 8.24 -2.64
N GLY A 35 -8.71 9.33 -2.82
CA GLY A 35 -7.99 9.93 -1.71
C GLY A 35 -7.47 11.33 -1.98
N LYS A 36 -7.01 11.99 -0.91
CA LYS A 36 -6.42 13.32 -0.96
C LYS A 36 -4.91 13.25 -1.11
N VAL A 37 -4.36 14.03 -2.03
CA VAL A 37 -2.92 14.12 -2.30
C VAL A 37 -2.26 14.93 -1.19
N GLN A 38 -1.33 14.31 -0.46
CA GLN A 38 -0.64 14.94 0.66
C GLN A 38 0.73 15.47 0.24
N GLU A 39 1.46 14.71 -0.58
CA GLU A 39 2.83 14.99 -1.01
C GLU A 39 3.03 14.47 -2.43
N ILE A 40 3.92 15.11 -3.20
CA ILE A 40 4.29 14.72 -4.56
C ILE A 40 5.81 14.69 -4.68
N LEU A 41 6.34 13.59 -5.24
CA LEU A 41 7.74 13.42 -5.60
C LEU A 41 7.84 13.24 -7.12
N PHE A 42 8.41 14.21 -7.81
CA PHE A 42 8.54 14.19 -9.27
C PHE A 42 9.66 13.25 -9.72
N GLY A 43 9.39 12.51 -10.80
CA GLY A 43 10.36 11.73 -11.56
C GLY A 43 10.43 12.21 -13.01
N LYS A 44 11.16 11.49 -13.86
CA LYS A 44 11.36 11.86 -15.28
C LYS A 44 10.07 11.79 -16.10
N ASP A 45 9.34 10.68 -16.01
CA ASP A 45 8.20 10.36 -16.88
C ASP A 45 6.85 10.39 -16.15
N GLY A 46 6.86 10.92 -14.92
CA GLY A 46 5.72 10.90 -14.02
C GLY A 46 6.11 11.34 -12.61
N TYR A 47 5.30 10.97 -11.63
CA TYR A 47 5.51 11.31 -10.23
C TYR A 47 4.94 10.24 -9.31
N THR A 48 5.40 10.24 -8.06
CA THR A 48 4.78 9.46 -6.98
C THR A 48 4.04 10.40 -6.05
N ALA A 49 2.76 10.16 -5.83
CA ALA A 49 1.94 10.91 -4.90
C ALA A 49 1.65 10.08 -3.64
N LYS A 50 1.72 10.73 -2.49
CA LYS A 50 1.24 10.16 -1.23
C LYS A 50 -0.24 10.46 -1.09
N LEU A 51 -1.05 9.42 -1.14
CA LEU A 51 -2.49 9.50 -1.15
C LEU A 51 -3.06 9.05 0.21
N ALA A 52 -3.80 9.93 0.88
CA ALA A 52 -4.62 9.60 2.04
C ALA A 52 -6.00 9.14 1.56
N ALA A 53 -6.22 7.83 1.52
CA ALA A 53 -7.46 7.24 1.03
C ALA A 53 -8.60 7.35 2.06
N THR A 54 -9.83 7.26 1.58
CA THR A 54 -11.05 7.35 2.41
C THR A 54 -11.19 6.22 3.43
N ASN A 55 -10.50 5.10 3.23
CA ASN A 55 -10.42 3.97 4.16
C ASN A 55 -9.30 4.12 5.21
N ASN A 56 -8.81 5.34 5.43
CA ASN A 56 -7.68 5.69 6.30
C ASN A 56 -6.34 5.02 5.93
N SER A 57 -6.23 4.41 4.75
CA SER A 57 -4.96 3.86 4.27
C SER A 57 -4.12 4.93 3.59
N ILE A 58 -2.81 4.85 3.77
CA ILE A 58 -1.85 5.64 2.99
C ILE A 58 -1.35 4.79 1.82
N TYR A 59 -1.37 5.37 0.62
CA TYR A 59 -0.80 4.79 -0.59
C TYR A 59 0.30 5.68 -1.16
N LEU A 60 1.38 5.07 -1.62
CA LEU A 60 2.35 5.70 -2.51
C LEU A 60 2.00 5.31 -3.95
N VAL A 61 1.33 6.21 -4.66
CA VAL A 61 0.80 5.94 -6.00
C VAL A 61 1.75 6.51 -7.05
N THR A 62 2.25 5.68 -7.96
CA THR A 62 3.13 6.10 -9.06
C THR A 62 2.31 6.29 -10.33
N ILE A 63 2.24 7.53 -10.80
CA ILE A 63 1.53 7.94 -12.01
C ILE A 63 2.57 8.31 -13.05
N SER A 64 2.57 7.63 -14.19
CA SER A 64 3.47 7.94 -15.31
C SER A 64 2.78 7.68 -16.64
N ARG A 65 3.24 8.37 -17.69
CA ARG A 65 2.73 8.19 -19.05
C ARG A 65 2.82 6.74 -19.54
N ALA A 66 3.84 6.00 -19.10
CA ALA A 66 4.06 4.61 -19.49
C ALA A 66 3.23 3.60 -18.67
N ASN A 67 2.75 3.98 -17.49
CA ASN A 67 1.97 3.08 -16.63
C ASN A 67 0.47 3.09 -16.94
N LEU A 68 -0.04 4.24 -17.37
CA LEU A 68 -1.46 4.43 -17.70
C LEU A 68 -1.85 3.61 -18.93
N LEU A 69 -3.04 3.00 -18.89
CA LEU A 69 -3.62 2.30 -20.04
C LEU A 69 -4.04 3.27 -21.15
N ASP A 70 -4.44 4.49 -20.76
CA ASP A 70 -4.73 5.59 -21.66
C ASP A 70 -3.77 6.76 -21.32
N PRO A 71 -2.78 7.04 -22.19
CA PRO A 71 -1.82 8.12 -21.97
C PRO A 71 -2.46 9.51 -21.86
N THR A 72 -3.66 9.71 -22.40
CA THR A 72 -4.35 11.00 -22.35
C THR A 72 -4.87 11.35 -20.95
N GLN A 73 -4.96 10.36 -20.06
CA GLN A 73 -5.30 10.56 -18.65
C GLN A 73 -4.16 11.20 -17.86
N TYR A 74 -2.93 11.21 -18.40
CA TYR A 74 -1.80 11.80 -17.71
C TYR A 74 -2.03 13.31 -17.53
N LYS A 75 -2.06 13.73 -16.27
CA LYS A 75 -2.11 15.13 -15.86
C LYS A 75 -1.22 15.34 -14.65
N GLU A 76 -0.69 16.55 -14.50
CA GLU A 76 -0.10 16.97 -13.24
C GLU A 76 -1.23 17.22 -12.25
N ILE A 77 -1.09 16.66 -11.05
CA ILE A 77 -2.02 16.87 -9.94
C ILE A 77 -1.34 17.73 -8.88
N SER A 78 -2.14 18.37 -8.03
CA SER A 78 -1.61 19.24 -6.97
C SER A 78 -1.80 18.64 -5.59
N THR A 79 -0.92 19.00 -4.65
CA THR A 79 -1.15 18.72 -3.23
C THR A 79 -2.47 19.34 -2.77
N GLY A 80 -3.28 18.59 -2.05
CA GLY A 80 -4.61 18.98 -1.60
C GLY A 80 -5.74 18.52 -2.53
N GLU A 81 -5.45 18.14 -3.76
CA GLU A 81 -6.43 17.60 -4.71
C GLU A 81 -6.95 16.23 -4.24
N THR A 82 -8.21 15.93 -4.55
CA THR A 82 -8.77 14.58 -4.36
C THR A 82 -8.85 13.90 -5.71
N ILE A 83 -8.18 12.77 -5.86
CA ILE A 83 -8.09 12.02 -7.12
C ILE A 83 -8.69 10.61 -6.96
N GLN A 84 -9.06 10.00 -8.08
CA GLN A 84 -9.47 8.60 -8.14
C GLN A 84 -8.51 7.80 -9.01
N VAL A 85 -7.86 6.81 -8.42
CA VAL A 85 -6.87 5.98 -9.09
C VAL A 85 -7.21 4.50 -8.98
N LYS A 86 -6.85 3.75 -10.02
CA LYS A 86 -6.92 2.29 -10.02
C LYS A 86 -5.64 1.73 -10.60
N GLY A 87 -5.14 0.65 -10.02
CA GLY A 87 -3.90 0.04 -10.48
C GLY A 87 -3.45 -1.15 -9.66
N ASP A 88 -2.22 -1.58 -9.92
CA ASP A 88 -1.62 -2.75 -9.29
C ASP A 88 -1.12 -2.36 -7.90
N VAL A 89 -1.70 -2.94 -6.85
CA VAL A 89 -1.30 -2.65 -5.46
C VAL A 89 -0.33 -3.70 -4.95
N PHE A 90 0.71 -3.24 -4.27
CA PHE A 90 1.70 -4.12 -3.64
C PHE A 90 2.23 -3.47 -2.37
N LYS A 91 2.80 -4.27 -1.46
CA LYS A 91 3.38 -3.76 -0.22
C LYS A 91 4.90 -3.83 -0.27
N VAL A 92 5.57 -2.75 0.09
CA VAL A 92 7.03 -2.70 0.29
C VAL A 92 7.28 -2.21 1.71
N ALA A 93 7.98 -3.01 2.51
CA ALA A 93 8.27 -2.69 3.92
C ALA A 93 7.03 -2.25 4.73
N GLY A 94 5.86 -2.85 4.45
CA GLY A 94 4.60 -2.53 5.14
C GLY A 94 3.84 -1.32 4.59
N VAL A 95 4.40 -0.57 3.63
CA VAL A 95 3.75 0.57 2.97
C VAL A 95 2.99 0.08 1.73
N ASN A 96 1.77 0.58 1.52
CA ASN A 96 1.03 0.28 0.29
C ASN A 96 1.55 1.14 -0.86
N HIS A 97 1.95 0.49 -1.94
CA HIS A 97 2.30 1.11 -3.20
C HIS A 97 1.25 0.78 -4.25
N MET A 98 1.07 1.67 -5.22
CA MET A 98 0.20 1.42 -6.36
C MET A 98 0.85 1.91 -7.65
N THR A 99 0.96 1.04 -8.64
CA THR A 99 1.26 1.44 -10.02
C THR A 99 -0.04 1.80 -10.70
N VAL A 100 -0.26 3.09 -10.99
CA VAL A 100 -1.55 3.56 -11.51
C VAL A 100 -1.74 3.18 -12.98
N ARG A 101 -2.86 2.54 -13.28
CA ARG A 101 -3.28 2.11 -14.63
C ARG A 101 -4.40 2.98 -15.19
N VAL A 102 -5.24 3.53 -14.31
CA VAL A 102 -6.34 4.42 -14.68
C VAL A 102 -6.38 5.59 -13.70
N LEU A 103 -6.41 6.81 -14.23
CA LEU A 103 -6.54 8.05 -13.47
C LEU A 103 -7.83 8.78 -13.89
N LYS A 104 -8.60 9.25 -12.91
CA LYS A 104 -9.79 10.10 -13.07
C LYS A 104 -9.59 11.38 -12.27
#